data_AF-A0A416E8U7-F1
#
_entry.id   AF-A0A416E8U7-F1
#
_cell.length_a   1.000
_cell.length_b   1.000
_cell.length_c   1.000
_cell.angle_alpha   90.00
_cell.angle_beta   90.00
_cell.angle_gamma   90.00
#
_symmetry.space_group_name_H-M   'P 1'
#
loop_
_entity.id
_entity.type
_entity.pdbx_description
1 polymer ?
#
loop_
_entity_poly.entity_id
_entity_poly.type
_entity_poly.pdbx_seq_one_letter_code
_entity_poly.pdbx_strand_id
1 'polypeptide(L)'
;MELILNELSFDGQFQTQDEFVDYVLDTLIPVLDIVIENRIPLLKKSDIYNCKITKEATMQDLLMKVNEPSMSLLKSYIVNLGYCEPYGDVSSLTDPAAEYEYPASAEEPNCFTEVIERGIVATAPALWL
;
A
#
# COMPACT_ATOMS: atom_id res chain seq x y z
N MET A 1 2.27 1.63 -17.88
CA MET A 1 2.61 0.76 -16.74
C MET A 1 2.11 1.48 -15.51
N GLU A 2 1.31 0.81 -14.71
CA GLU A 2 0.72 1.34 -13.48
C GLU A 2 1.09 0.37 -12.36
N LEU A 3 1.20 0.89 -11.13
CA LEU A 3 1.53 0.10 -9.95
C LEU A 3 0.36 0.18 -8.98
N ILE A 4 0.04 -0.93 -8.34
CA ILE A 4 -0.92 -0.96 -7.23
C ILE A 4 -0.15 -1.16 -5.94
N LEU A 5 -0.37 -0.28 -4.98
CA LEU A 5 0.15 -0.44 -3.64
C LEU A 5 -0.66 -1.53 -2.94
N ASN A 6 -0.01 -2.67 -2.67
CA ASN A 6 -0.62 -3.79 -1.98
C ASN A 6 -0.82 -3.46 -0.49
N GLU A 7 -2.04 -3.07 -0.10
CA GLU A 7 -2.37 -2.78 1.30
C GLU A 7 -2.20 -3.98 2.23
N LEU A 8 -2.33 -5.21 1.72
CA LEU A 8 -2.13 -6.45 2.50
C LEU A 8 -0.65 -6.70 2.81
N SER A 9 0.28 -6.01 2.14
CA SER A 9 1.71 -6.01 2.52
C SER A 9 1.97 -5.25 3.81
N PHE A 10 0.98 -4.57 4.38
CA PHE A 10 1.15 -3.85 5.64
C PHE A 10 0.43 -4.51 6.80
N ASP A 11 -0.64 -5.27 6.54
CA ASP A 11 -1.59 -5.74 7.55
C ASP A 11 -0.95 -6.56 8.68
N GLY A 12 -0.66 -5.88 9.79
CA GLY A 12 -0.08 -6.45 11.01
C GLY A 12 1.29 -7.10 10.83
N GLN A 13 2.01 -6.81 9.75
CA GLN A 13 3.27 -7.49 9.42
C GLN A 13 4.41 -7.14 10.39
N PHE A 14 4.39 -5.95 10.97
CA PHE A 14 5.48 -5.44 11.81
C PHE A 14 5.19 -5.68 13.28
N GLN A 15 6.16 -6.23 14.02
CA GLN A 15 6.03 -6.44 15.46
C GLN A 15 6.15 -5.13 16.23
N THR A 16 6.98 -4.20 15.73
CA THR A 16 7.23 -2.90 16.36
C THR A 16 7.14 -1.78 15.34
N GLN A 17 6.98 -0.56 15.85
CA GLN A 17 7.06 0.63 15.01
C GLN A 17 8.47 0.80 14.42
N ASP A 18 9.52 0.50 15.19
CA ASP A 18 10.90 0.69 14.73
C ASP A 18 11.21 -0.21 13.52
N GLU A 19 10.70 -1.45 13.53
CA GLU A 19 10.79 -2.37 12.40
C GLU A 19 10.12 -1.81 11.14
N PHE A 20 8.96 -1.16 11.30
CA PHE A 20 8.30 -0.46 10.20
C PHE A 20 9.09 0.76 9.71
N VAL A 21 9.69 1.53 10.62
CA VAL A 21 10.54 2.68 10.26
C VAL A 21 11.73 2.22 9.44
N ASP A 22 12.40 1.14 9.86
CA ASP A 22 13.53 0.56 9.13
C ASP A 22 13.09 0.11 7.73
N TYR A 23 11.96 -0.61 7.61
CA TYR A 23 11.40 -0.99 6.32
C TYR A 23 11.09 0.23 5.43
N VAL A 24 10.53 1.29 6.02
CA VAL A 24 10.18 2.51 5.28
C VAL A 24 11.44 3.16 4.69
N LEU A 25 12.51 3.29 5.49
CA LEU A 25 13.75 3.92 5.07
C LEU A 25 14.53 3.05 4.08
N ASP A 26 14.65 1.75 4.36
CA ASP A 26 15.54 0.86 3.62
C ASP A 26 14.90 0.28 2.36
N THR A 27 13.57 0.18 2.33
CA THR A 27 12.83 -0.49 1.23
C THR A 27 11.82 0.42 0.58
N LEU A 28 10.87 0.98 1.34
CA LEU A 28 9.73 1.67 0.74
C LEU A 28 10.15 2.98 0.04
N ILE A 29 10.92 3.84 0.71
CA ILE A 29 11.34 5.13 0.15
C ILE A 29 12.13 4.96 -1.15
N PRO A 30 13.16 4.10 -1.24
CA PRO A 30 13.86 3.84 -2.50
C PRO A 30 12.94 3.41 -3.64
N VAL A 31 11.91 2.60 -3.35
CA VAL A 31 10.91 2.21 -4.35
C VAL A 31 10.08 3.42 -4.77
N LEU A 32 9.61 4.23 -3.82
CA LEU A 32 8.80 5.42 -4.12
C LEU A 32 9.60 6.48 -4.88
N ASP A 33 10.90 6.62 -4.65
CA ASP A 33 11.79 7.47 -5.45
C ASP A 33 11.73 7.08 -6.93
N ILE A 34 11.92 5.79 -7.23
CA ILE A 34 11.85 5.28 -8.61
C ILE A 34 10.47 5.56 -9.22
N VAL A 35 9.39 5.35 -8.47
CA VAL A 35 8.02 5.62 -8.92
C VAL A 35 7.82 7.09 -9.27
N ILE A 36 8.26 8.00 -8.41
CA ILE A 36 8.13 9.45 -8.60
C ILE A 36 9.00 9.93 -9.77
N GLU A 37 10.27 9.52 -9.81
CA GLU A 37 11.21 9.89 -10.88
C GLU A 37 10.70 9.48 -12.26
N ASN A 38 10.11 8.29 -12.36
CA ASN A 38 9.57 7.76 -13.61
C ASN A 38 8.10 8.16 -13.87
N ARG A 39 7.48 8.93 -12.95
CA ARG A 39 6.06 9.31 -12.98
C ARG A 39 5.14 8.13 -13.23
N ILE A 40 5.43 7.00 -12.59
CA ILE A 40 4.62 5.79 -12.70
C ILE A 40 3.35 6.01 -11.88
N PRO A 41 2.14 5.87 -12.45
CA PRO A 41 0.92 5.96 -11.67
C PRO A 41 0.90 4.92 -10.56
N LEU A 42 0.79 5.38 -9.31
CA LEU A 42 0.65 4.53 -8.14
C LEU A 42 -0.78 4.58 -7.64
N LEU A 43 -1.47 3.48 -7.83
CA LEU A 43 -2.85 3.23 -7.49
C LEU A 43 -2.90 2.73 -6.04
N LYS A 44 -3.74 3.37 -5.21
CA LYS A 44 -3.94 3.00 -3.81
C LYS A 44 -5.40 3.22 -3.42
N LYS A 45 -5.93 2.38 -2.52
CA LYS A 45 -7.22 2.63 -1.88
C LYS A 45 -7.12 3.83 -0.92
N SER A 46 -8.20 4.57 -0.73
CA SER A 46 -8.22 5.69 0.23
C SER A 46 -8.14 5.23 1.68
N ASP A 47 -8.63 4.03 1.98
CA ASP A 47 -8.67 3.43 3.32
C ASP A 47 -7.32 2.88 3.81
N ILE A 48 -6.25 2.96 3.00
CA ILE A 48 -4.91 2.49 3.37
C ILE A 48 -4.39 3.08 4.68
N TYR A 49 -4.83 4.30 5.05
CA TYR A 49 -4.46 4.94 6.30
C TYR A 49 -5.01 4.21 7.54
N ASN A 50 -6.10 3.45 7.37
CA ASN A 50 -6.71 2.64 8.43
C ASN A 50 -6.07 1.24 8.55
N CYS A 51 -5.22 0.86 7.60
CA CYS A 51 -4.52 -0.42 7.63
C CYS A 51 -3.66 -0.52 8.90
N LYS A 52 -3.74 -1.67 9.58
CA LYS A 52 -2.89 -1.97 10.73
C LYS A 52 -1.47 -2.23 10.24
N ILE A 53 -0.50 -1.50 10.76
CA ILE A 53 0.92 -1.75 10.49
C ILE A 53 1.48 -2.72 11.53
N THR A 54 1.11 -2.48 12.78
CA THR A 54 1.36 -3.40 13.89
C THR A 54 0.01 -3.89 14.42
N LYS A 55 0.03 -4.81 15.40
CA LYS A 55 -1.21 -5.28 16.05
C LYS A 55 -2.03 -4.15 16.67
N GLU A 56 -1.36 -3.08 17.09
CA GLU A 56 -1.93 -2.00 17.89
C GLU A 56 -2.05 -0.66 17.14
N ALA A 57 -1.21 -0.42 16.13
CA ALA A 57 -1.13 0.87 15.44
C ALA A 57 -1.48 0.77 13.96
N THR A 58 -2.28 1.73 13.50
CA THR A 58 -2.60 1.93 12.08
C THR A 58 -1.54 2.78 11.38
N MET A 59 -1.55 2.79 10.04
CA MET A 59 -0.71 3.69 9.24
C MET A 59 -0.93 5.14 9.67
N GLN A 60 -2.18 5.54 9.89
CA GLN A 60 -2.51 6.88 10.35
C GLN A 60 -1.87 7.21 11.71
N ASP A 61 -1.92 6.30 12.68
CA ASP A 61 -1.34 6.50 14.01
C ASP A 61 0.17 6.75 13.91
N LEU A 62 0.86 5.96 13.09
CA LEU A 62 2.30 6.10 12.88
C LEU A 62 2.65 7.40 12.15
N LEU A 63 1.92 7.71 11.09
CA LEU A 63 2.09 8.95 10.35
C LEU A 63 1.88 10.18 11.26
N MET A 64 0.89 10.17 12.15
CA MET A 64 0.57 11.29 13.04
C MET A 64 1.51 11.45 14.23
N LYS A 65 2.45 10.53 14.44
CA LYS A 65 3.39 10.59 15.56
C LYS A 65 4.30 11.82 15.47
N VAL A 66 4.32 12.62 16.53
CA VAL A 66 5.17 13.80 16.65
C VAL A 66 6.63 13.37 16.88
N ASN A 67 7.57 14.11 16.29
CA ASN A 67 9.02 13.88 16.38
C ASN A 67 9.54 12.60 15.71
N GLU A 68 8.85 12.08 14.69
CA GLU A 68 9.36 10.98 13.85
C GLU A 68 9.65 11.49 12.42
N PRO A 69 10.89 11.89 12.11
CA PRO A 69 11.25 12.44 10.80
C PRO A 69 10.94 11.48 9.64
N SER A 70 11.14 10.18 9.84
CA SER A 70 10.88 9.14 8.83
C SER A 70 9.41 9.08 8.43
N MET A 71 8.50 9.30 9.38
CA MET A 71 7.05 9.35 9.11
C MET A 71 6.66 10.65 8.42
N SER A 72 7.33 11.76 8.73
CA SER A 72 7.14 13.03 8.03
C SER A 72 7.62 12.94 6.57
N LEU A 73 8.72 12.22 6.34
CA LEU A 73 9.23 11.92 5.02
C LEU A 73 8.23 11.05 4.25
N LEU A 74 7.80 9.92 4.80
CA LEU A 74 6.80 9.05 4.18
C LEU A 74 5.51 9.80 3.82
N LYS A 75 5.01 10.68 4.69
CA LYS A 75 3.87 11.57 4.38
C LYS A 75 4.11 12.38 3.11
N SER A 76 5.29 12.99 2.99
CA SER A 76 5.61 13.82 1.81
C SER A 76 5.61 12.99 0.52
N TYR A 77 6.10 11.75 0.57
CA TYR A 77 6.04 10.83 -0.57
C TYR A 77 4.59 10.48 -0.92
N ILE A 78 3.77 10.11 0.08
CA ILE A 78 2.35 9.77 -0.16
C ILE A 78 1.58 10.96 -0.74
N VAL A 79 1.82 12.18 -0.23
CA VAL A 79 1.23 13.42 -0.77
C VAL A 79 1.70 13.67 -2.19
N ASN A 80 3.00 13.50 -2.46
CA ASN A 80 3.53 13.63 -3.81
C ASN A 80 2.85 12.62 -4.73
N LEU A 81 2.70 11.36 -4.34
CA LEU A 81 2.01 10.33 -5.13
C LEU A 81 0.50 10.57 -5.27
N GLY A 82 -0.07 11.51 -4.50
CA GLY A 82 -1.48 11.89 -4.50
C GLY A 82 -1.96 12.63 -5.75
N TYR A 83 -1.12 12.83 -6.77
CA TYR A 83 -1.58 13.24 -8.11
C TYR A 83 -2.33 12.13 -8.85
N CYS A 84 -2.28 10.88 -8.37
CA CYS A 84 -3.08 9.77 -8.89
C CYS A 84 -4.46 9.79 -8.20
N GLU A 85 -5.54 9.72 -8.97
CA GLU A 85 -6.89 9.54 -8.39
C GLU A 85 -6.91 8.28 -7.50
N PRO A 86 -7.55 8.31 -6.31
CA PRO A 86 -7.68 7.13 -5.46
C PRO A 86 -8.36 5.99 -6.22
N TYR A 87 -7.74 4.82 -6.15
CA TYR A 87 -8.08 3.67 -6.98
C TYR A 87 -8.99 2.70 -6.22
N GLY A 88 -10.05 2.22 -6.89
CA GLY A 88 -10.99 1.23 -6.33
C GLY A 88 -12.16 1.80 -5.52
N ASP A 89 -12.10 3.05 -5.04
CA ASP A 89 -13.14 3.60 -4.15
C ASP A 89 -14.44 4.03 -4.89
N VAL A 90 -14.37 4.31 -6.19
CA VAL A 90 -15.52 4.82 -6.98
C VAL A 90 -15.84 3.90 -8.18
N SER A 91 -14.92 3.04 -8.58
CA SER A 91 -15.03 2.20 -9.79
C SER A 91 -14.30 0.85 -9.62
N SER A 92 -14.54 0.16 -8.51
CA SER A 92 -14.12 -1.24 -8.32
C SER A 92 -14.50 -2.07 -9.54
N LEU A 93 -13.54 -2.83 -10.08
CA LEU A 93 -13.76 -3.78 -11.18
C LEU A 93 -13.86 -5.23 -10.68
N THR A 94 -13.56 -5.47 -9.41
CA THR A 94 -13.82 -6.74 -8.72
C THR A 94 -15.26 -7.21 -8.99
N ASP A 95 -15.39 -8.36 -9.64
CA ASP A 95 -16.66 -9.07 -9.80
C ASP A 95 -17.04 -9.74 -8.48
N PRO A 96 -18.16 -9.35 -7.83
CA PRO A 96 -18.62 -9.95 -6.57
C PRO A 96 -19.17 -11.38 -6.72
N ALA A 97 -19.36 -11.87 -7.95
CA ALA A 97 -19.81 -13.23 -8.23
C ALA A 97 -18.66 -14.19 -8.60
N ALA A 98 -17.44 -13.66 -8.80
CA ALA A 98 -16.26 -14.47 -9.07
C ALA A 98 -15.71 -15.06 -7.77
N GLU A 99 -15.11 -16.25 -7.88
CA GLU A 99 -14.35 -16.88 -6.79
C GLU A 99 -12.87 -16.65 -7.04
N TYR A 100 -12.23 -15.84 -6.18
CA TYR A 100 -10.81 -15.54 -6.28
C TYR A 100 -10.00 -16.47 -5.38
N GLU A 101 -8.87 -16.95 -5.89
CA GLU A 101 -7.88 -17.67 -5.10
C GLU A 101 -6.64 -16.79 -4.92
N TYR A 102 -6.43 -16.31 -3.69
CA TYR A 102 -5.19 -15.68 -3.26
C TYR A 102 -4.85 -16.13 -1.84
N PRO A 103 -3.56 -16.17 -1.48
CA PRO A 103 -3.09 -16.85 -0.26
C PRO A 103 -3.44 -16.19 1.07
N ALA A 104 -4.11 -15.02 1.06
CA ALA A 104 -4.57 -14.34 2.27
C ALA A 104 -6.11 -14.34 2.32
N SER A 105 -6.71 -14.62 3.47
CA SER A 105 -8.14 -14.36 3.68
C SER A 105 -8.33 -12.86 3.90
N ALA A 106 -8.60 -12.12 2.83
CA ALA A 106 -8.87 -10.67 2.90
C ALA A 106 -10.28 -10.37 2.41
N GLU A 107 -10.89 -9.33 2.96
CA GLU A 107 -12.16 -8.79 2.45
C GLU A 107 -11.98 -8.31 1.01
N GLU A 108 -13.01 -8.52 0.20
CA GLU A 108 -13.09 -8.06 -1.19
C GLU A 108 -14.06 -6.87 -1.27
N PRO A 109 -13.81 -5.85 -2.11
CA PRO A 109 -12.71 -5.75 -3.08
C PRO A 109 -11.37 -5.32 -2.46
N ASN A 110 -10.28 -5.93 -2.95
CA ASN A 110 -8.90 -5.63 -2.52
C ASN A 110 -7.94 -5.51 -3.71
N CYS A 111 -6.68 -5.18 -3.43
CA CYS A 111 -5.66 -5.02 -4.47
C CYS A 111 -5.47 -6.25 -5.37
N PHE A 112 -5.64 -7.49 -4.87
CA PHE A 112 -5.46 -8.68 -5.70
C PHE A 112 -6.61 -8.87 -6.70
N THR A 113 -7.86 -8.79 -6.23
CA THR A 113 -9.03 -8.92 -7.10
C THR A 113 -9.06 -7.82 -8.16
N GLU A 114 -8.66 -6.61 -7.79
CA GLU A 114 -8.52 -5.50 -8.72
C GLU A 114 -7.38 -5.73 -9.73
N VAL A 115 -6.20 -6.21 -9.33
CA VAL A 115 -5.11 -6.53 -10.26
C VAL A 115 -5.58 -7.51 -11.34
N ILE A 116 -6.31 -8.55 -10.92
CA ILE A 116 -6.85 -9.59 -11.81
C ILE A 116 -7.81 -8.98 -12.83
N GLU A 117 -8.85 -8.28 -12.36
CA GLU A 117 -9.91 -7.77 -13.23
C GLU A 117 -9.42 -6.63 -14.15
N ARG A 118 -8.38 -5.89 -13.74
CA ARG A 118 -7.83 -4.80 -14.55
C ARG A 118 -6.73 -5.23 -15.51
N GLY A 119 -6.18 -6.43 -15.35
CA GLY A 119 -5.04 -6.90 -16.13
C GLY A 119 -3.77 -6.09 -15.88
N ILE A 120 -3.59 -5.54 -14.66
CA ILE A 120 -2.42 -4.74 -14.28
C ILE A 120 -1.26 -5.69 -13.89
N VAL A 121 -0.02 -5.32 -14.23
CA VAL A 121 1.16 -6.07 -13.76
C VAL A 121 1.46 -5.63 -12.32
N ALA A 122 1.13 -6.47 -11.35
CA ALA A 122 1.54 -6.23 -9.95
C ALA A 122 3.04 -6.52 -9.78
N THR A 123 3.83 -5.50 -9.41
CA THR A 123 5.16 -5.73 -8.85
C THR A 123 5.01 -5.96 -7.36
N ALA A 124 4.79 -7.22 -6.95
CA ALA A 124 5.09 -7.60 -5.59
C ALA A 124 6.61 -7.54 -5.41
N PRO A 125 7.17 -6.84 -4.40
CA PRO A 125 8.47 -7.25 -3.90
C PRO A 125 8.26 -8.70 -3.47
N ALA A 126 9.11 -9.59 -3.99
CA ALA A 126 9.08 -11.00 -3.67
C ALA A 126 9.20 -11.23 -2.15
N LEU A 127 8.06 -11.29 -1.47
CA LEU A 127 7.92 -11.80 -0.12
C LEU A 127 6.73 -12.77 -0.13
N TRP A 128 6.90 -13.82 -0.92
CA TRP A 128 6.24 -15.10 -0.70
C TRP A 128 7.15 -15.93 0.22
N LEU A 129 7.16 -15.58 1.51
CA LEU A 129 7.62 -16.46 2.60
C LEU A 129 6.72 -16.25 3.82
#